data_AF-A0A7S1K8E9-F1
#
_entry.id   AF-A0A7S1K8E9-F1
#
_cell.length_a   1.000
_cell.length_b   1.000
_cell.length_c   1.000
_cell.angle_alpha   90.00
_cell.angle_beta   90.00
_cell.angle_gamma   90.00
#
_symmetry.space_group_name_H-M   'P 1'
#
loop_
_entity.id
_entity.type
_entity.pdbx_description
1 polymer ?
#
loop_
_entity_poly.entity_id
_entity_poly.type
_entity_poly.pdbx_seq_one_letter_code
_entity_poly.pdbx_strand_id
1 'polypeptide(L)'
;TTCSLESSMCSESEFVDKHRRLSTRFKRLGNVCMTHDISMDDEYFYIRMQWMDGGNCELPHRRSEDDARHIAKGALEGLANLHQHDITHCDVSLRNIMLKRNRASLVDLDAALLPGMRRHTAVWGTLNYTAPALRLRSCE
;
A
#
# COMPACT_ATOMS: atom_id res chain seq x y z
N THR A 1 29.46 17.50 -2.48
CA THR A 1 29.39 16.06 -2.16
C THR A 1 28.09 15.53 -2.71
N THR A 2 28.16 14.83 -3.82
CA THR A 2 27.00 14.22 -4.49
C THR A 2 26.43 13.16 -3.56
N CYS A 3 25.22 13.39 -3.06
CA CYS A 3 24.45 12.40 -2.33
C CYS A 3 24.07 11.31 -3.34
N SER A 4 24.85 10.23 -3.35
CA SER A 4 24.54 9.03 -4.09
C SER A 4 23.24 8.48 -3.50
N LEU A 5 22.13 8.66 -4.23
CA LEU A 5 20.92 7.88 -4.04
C LEU A 5 21.27 6.43 -4.41
N GLU A 6 21.98 5.73 -3.54
CA GLU A 6 22.19 4.30 -3.68
C GLU A 6 20.80 3.65 -3.64
N SER A 7 20.46 3.09 -4.79
CA SER A 7 19.25 2.39 -5.15
C SER A 7 18.64 1.60 -3.98
N SER A 8 17.70 2.23 -3.29
CA SER A 8 16.75 1.61 -2.36
C SER A 8 15.67 0.82 -3.13
N MET A 9 16.01 0.23 -4.28
CA MET A 9 15.09 -0.59 -5.06
C MET A 9 15.18 -2.02 -4.57
N CYS A 10 14.02 -2.58 -4.18
CA CYS A 10 13.85 -4.01 -3.98
C CYS A 10 14.37 -4.75 -5.24
N SER A 11 15.04 -5.89 -5.07
CA SER A 11 15.46 -6.69 -6.22
C SER A 11 14.23 -7.19 -7.00
N GLU A 12 14.42 -7.49 -8.28
CA GLU A 12 13.37 -8.03 -9.15
C GLU A 12 12.73 -9.29 -8.55
N SER A 13 13.54 -10.20 -8.00
CA SER A 13 13.07 -11.44 -7.39
C SER A 13 12.23 -11.18 -6.14
N GLU A 14 12.60 -10.20 -5.32
CA GLU A 14 11.82 -9.79 -4.15
C GLU A 14 10.50 -9.12 -4.53
N PHE A 15 10.50 -8.28 -5.57
CA PHE A 15 9.28 -7.67 -6.12
C PHE A 15 8.32 -8.75 -6.62
N VAL A 16 8.82 -9.67 -7.46
CA VAL A 16 8.00 -10.77 -8.00
C VAL A 16 7.48 -11.69 -6.90
N ASP A 17 8.33 -12.06 -5.93
CA ASP A 17 7.90 -12.90 -4.80
C ASP A 17 6.80 -12.23 -3.99
N LYS A 18 6.98 -10.94 -3.66
CA LYS A 18 5.97 -10.15 -2.93
C LYS A 18 4.62 -10.17 -3.64
N HIS A 19 4.56 -9.81 -4.92
CA HIS A 19 3.29 -9.75 -5.65
C HIS A 19 2.70 -11.14 -5.93
N ARG A 20 3.53 -12.18 -6.06
CA ARG A 20 3.05 -13.57 -6.12
C ARG A 20 2.43 -14.00 -4.80
N ARG A 21 3.00 -13.61 -3.65
CA ARG A 21 2.41 -13.88 -2.32
C ARG A 21 1.09 -13.15 -2.12
N LEU A 22 1.01 -11.87 -2.51
CA LEU A 22 -0.24 -11.09 -2.50
C LEU A 22 -1.35 -11.75 -3.33
N SER A 23 -1.03 -12.18 -4.55
CA SER A 23 -1.99 -12.79 -5.47
C SER A 23 -2.39 -14.23 -5.15
N THR A 24 -1.68 -14.95 -4.29
CA THR A 24 -2.00 -16.36 -3.95
C THR A 24 -2.49 -16.50 -2.53
N ARG A 25 -1.75 -15.96 -1.57
CA ARG A 25 -1.99 -16.15 -0.12
C ARG A 25 -3.05 -15.20 0.42
N PHE A 26 -3.21 -14.02 -0.19
CA PHE A 26 -4.00 -12.91 0.36
C PHE A 26 -5.10 -12.42 -0.59
N LYS A 27 -5.59 -13.31 -1.47
CA LYS A 27 -6.42 -12.99 -2.64
C LYS A 27 -7.82 -12.42 -2.32
N ARG A 28 -8.28 -12.41 -1.07
CA ARG A 28 -9.66 -12.06 -0.70
C ARG A 28 -9.76 -11.38 0.66
N LEU A 29 -8.95 -10.36 0.89
CA LEU A 29 -9.07 -9.54 2.08
C LEU A 29 -10.19 -8.50 1.89
N GLY A 30 -11.05 -8.37 2.89
CA GLY A 30 -12.08 -7.33 2.91
C GLY A 30 -11.44 -5.95 2.95
N ASN A 31 -11.98 -5.00 2.18
CA ASN A 31 -11.53 -3.60 2.17
C ASN A 31 -10.03 -3.45 1.81
N VAL A 32 -9.49 -4.39 1.04
CA VAL A 32 -8.16 -4.32 0.44
C VAL A 32 -8.32 -4.70 -1.03
N CYS A 33 -7.64 -3.98 -1.92
CA CYS A 33 -7.64 -4.25 -3.35
C CYS A 33 -7.00 -5.61 -3.63
N MET A 34 -7.73 -6.46 -4.35
CA MET A 34 -7.24 -7.79 -4.70
C MET A 34 -6.22 -7.68 -5.85
N THR A 35 -5.01 -8.21 -5.62
CA THR A 35 -4.06 -8.52 -6.69
C THR A 35 -4.45 -9.86 -7.33
N HIS A 36 -4.72 -9.85 -8.64
CA HIS A 36 -5.06 -11.06 -9.38
C HIS A 36 -3.83 -11.92 -9.68
N ASP A 37 -2.78 -11.29 -10.17
CA ASP A 37 -1.49 -11.89 -10.52
C ASP A 37 -0.44 -10.81 -10.85
N ILE A 38 0.78 -11.28 -11.12
CA ILE A 38 1.89 -10.52 -11.67
C ILE A 38 2.38 -11.21 -12.95
N SER A 39 2.66 -10.44 -13.99
CA SER A 39 3.29 -10.88 -15.23
C SER A 39 4.42 -9.93 -15.61
N MET A 40 5.27 -10.33 -16.55
CA MET A 40 6.36 -9.49 -17.09
C MET A 40 6.50 -9.75 -18.59
N ASP A 41 7.00 -8.75 -19.31
CA ASP A 41 7.63 -8.93 -20.62
C ASP A 41 9.12 -8.59 -20.51
N ASP A 42 9.79 -8.35 -21.64
CA ASP A 42 11.23 -8.08 -21.68
C ASP A 42 11.61 -6.74 -21.01
N GLU A 43 10.65 -5.83 -20.80
CA GLU A 43 10.91 -4.45 -20.39
C GLU A 43 10.16 -4.05 -19.10
N TYR A 44 8.97 -4.60 -18.83
CA TYR A 44 8.11 -4.16 -17.73
C TYR A 44 7.48 -5.30 -16.92
N PHE A 45 7.26 -5.00 -15.64
CA PHE A 45 6.36 -5.76 -14.78
C PHE A 45 4.95 -5.20 -14.84
N TYR A 46 3.98 -6.10 -14.89
CA TYR A 46 2.56 -5.79 -14.88
C TYR A 46 1.90 -6.45 -13.68
N ILE A 47 1.28 -5.64 -12.84
CA ILE A 47 0.44 -6.12 -11.74
C ILE A 47 -1.02 -6.01 -12.19
N ARG A 48 -1.69 -7.15 -12.34
CA ARG A 48 -3.14 -7.15 -12.57
C ARG A 48 -3.86 -7.11 -11.23
N MET A 49 -4.69 -6.09 -11.05
CA MET A 49 -5.45 -5.89 -9.82
C MET A 49 -6.92 -5.60 -10.08
N GLN A 50 -7.71 -5.71 -9.02
CA GLN A 50 -9.13 -5.43 -9.07
C GLN A 50 -9.39 -3.98 -9.52
N TRP A 51 -10.28 -3.79 -10.49
CA TRP A 51 -10.73 -2.46 -10.90
C TRP A 51 -11.51 -1.74 -9.78
N MET A 52 -11.14 -0.49 -9.52
CA MET A 52 -11.71 0.41 -8.52
C MET A 52 -12.34 1.62 -9.24
N ASP A 53 -13.67 1.67 -9.31
CA ASP A 53 -14.43 2.59 -10.16
C ASP A 53 -14.73 3.96 -9.53
N GLY A 54 -14.52 4.12 -8.22
CA GLY A 54 -14.88 5.34 -7.48
C GLY A 54 -13.74 6.32 -7.25
N GLY A 55 -12.55 6.08 -7.82
CA GLY A 55 -11.37 6.93 -7.61
C GLY A 55 -10.77 6.83 -6.20
N ASN A 56 -9.70 7.59 -5.95
CA ASN A 56 -9.07 7.68 -4.63
C ASN A 56 -9.78 8.72 -3.74
N CYS A 57 -9.52 8.65 -2.44
CA CYS A 57 -10.19 9.47 -1.45
C CYS A 57 -9.55 10.85 -1.25
N GLU A 58 -8.45 11.17 -1.93
CA GLU A 58 -7.82 12.49 -1.88
C GLU A 58 -8.68 13.48 -2.68
N LEU A 59 -9.32 14.39 -1.96
CA LEU A 59 -10.14 15.44 -2.56
C LEU A 59 -9.58 16.82 -2.19
N PRO A 60 -9.71 17.81 -3.09
CA PRO A 60 -9.29 19.19 -2.83
C PRO A 60 -10.20 19.92 -1.82
N HIS A 61 -11.28 19.30 -1.33
CA HIS A 61 -12.32 19.96 -0.54
C HIS A 61 -12.60 19.18 0.76
N ARG A 62 -13.15 19.85 1.77
CA ARG A 62 -13.55 19.19 3.03
C ARG A 62 -14.68 18.18 2.78
N ARG A 63 -14.50 16.99 3.36
CA ARG A 63 -15.51 15.92 3.42
C ARG A 63 -16.54 16.24 4.51
N SER A 64 -17.76 15.73 4.35
CA SER A 64 -18.71 15.66 5.47
C SER A 64 -18.20 14.68 6.53
N GLU A 65 -18.67 14.81 7.76
CA GLU A 65 -18.30 13.88 8.83
C GLU A 65 -18.70 12.44 8.51
N ASP A 66 -19.89 12.24 7.93
CA ASP A 66 -20.38 10.91 7.58
C ASP A 66 -19.53 10.24 6.50
N ASP A 67 -19.08 11.00 5.50
CA ASP A 67 -18.22 10.50 4.44
C ASP A 67 -16.80 10.18 4.97
N ALA A 68 -16.26 11.07 5.82
CA ALA A 68 -15.00 10.80 6.51
C ALA A 68 -15.08 9.54 7.39
N ARG A 69 -16.18 9.36 8.13
CA ARG A 69 -16.44 8.16 8.95
C ARG A 69 -16.54 6.91 8.10
N HIS A 70 -17.22 6.98 6.96
CA HIS A 70 -17.34 5.87 6.02
C HIS A 70 -15.96 5.42 5.49
N ILE A 71 -15.16 6.38 5.03
CA ILE A 71 -13.80 6.15 4.53
C ILE A 71 -12.90 5.56 5.62
N ALA A 72 -12.88 6.18 6.80
CA ALA A 72 -12.06 5.75 7.92
C ALA A 72 -12.43 4.33 8.36
N LYS A 73 -13.73 4.00 8.44
CA LYS A 73 -14.21 2.65 8.75
C LYS A 73 -13.68 1.63 7.75
N GLY A 74 -13.81 1.89 6.45
CA GLY A 74 -13.31 0.97 5.44
C GLY A 74 -11.79 0.78 5.47
N ALA A 75 -11.03 1.86 5.66
CA ALA A 75 -9.58 1.78 5.81
C ALA A 75 -9.16 0.98 7.06
N LEU A 76 -9.84 1.17 8.19
CA LEU A 76 -9.58 0.43 9.42
C LEU A 76 -9.93 -1.05 9.30
N GLU A 77 -11.04 -1.38 8.62
CA GLU A 77 -11.40 -2.77 8.29
C GLU A 77 -10.33 -3.42 7.40
N GLY A 78 -9.81 -2.69 6.40
CA GLY A 78 -8.72 -3.16 5.55
C GLY A 78 -7.43 -3.40 6.32
N LEU A 79 -7.04 -2.46 7.19
CA LEU A 79 -5.87 -2.58 8.05
C LEU A 79 -6.00 -3.75 9.03
N ALA A 80 -7.18 -3.93 9.64
CA ALA A 80 -7.43 -5.07 10.51
C ALA A 80 -7.23 -6.40 9.77
N ASN A 81 -7.73 -6.52 8.54
CA ASN A 81 -7.53 -7.70 7.71
C ASN A 81 -6.05 -7.94 7.35
N LEU A 82 -5.31 -6.88 7.00
CA LEU A 82 -3.87 -6.98 6.71
C LEU A 82 -3.08 -7.42 7.96
N HIS A 83 -3.32 -6.79 9.11
CA HIS A 83 -2.61 -7.08 10.35
C HIS A 83 -2.91 -8.49 10.87
N GLN A 84 -4.12 -9.03 10.69
CA GLN A 84 -4.44 -10.43 11.01
C GLN A 84 -3.60 -11.44 10.21
N HIS A 85 -3.00 -11.00 9.11
CA HIS A 85 -2.13 -11.81 8.25
C HIS A 85 -0.66 -11.39 8.36
N ASP A 86 -0.31 -10.62 9.40
CA ASP A 86 1.05 -10.09 9.65
C ASP A 86 1.58 -9.22 8.49
N ILE A 87 0.67 -8.52 7.80
CA ILE A 87 1.01 -7.58 6.72
C ILE A 87 0.83 -6.15 7.24
N THR A 88 1.87 -5.33 7.10
CA THR A 88 1.78 -3.88 7.38
C THR A 88 1.78 -3.12 6.06
N HIS A 89 0.78 -2.25 5.83
CA HIS A 89 0.67 -1.51 4.56
C HIS A 89 1.81 -0.51 4.32
N CYS A 90 2.29 0.16 5.38
CA CYS A 90 3.39 1.14 5.37
C CYS A 90 3.18 2.44 4.56
N ASP A 91 2.09 2.60 3.81
CA ASP A 91 1.78 3.84 3.07
C ASP A 91 0.28 4.16 3.07
N VAL A 92 -0.32 4.21 4.26
CA VAL A 92 -1.72 4.59 4.40
C VAL A 92 -1.85 6.09 4.17
N SER A 93 -2.53 6.46 3.09
CA SER A 93 -2.86 7.84 2.75
C SER A 93 -4.22 7.89 2.02
N LEU A 94 -4.82 9.07 1.89
CA LEU A 94 -6.08 9.21 1.16
C LEU A 94 -5.95 8.85 -0.34
N ARG A 95 -4.75 8.91 -0.91
CA ARG A 95 -4.46 8.44 -2.27
C ARG A 95 -4.52 6.92 -2.39
N ASN A 96 -4.16 6.22 -1.32
CA ASN A 96 -4.14 4.76 -1.25
C ASN A 96 -5.41 4.17 -0.64
N ILE A 97 -6.50 4.96 -0.60
CA ILE A 97 -7.84 4.48 -0.29
C ILE A 97 -8.73 4.78 -1.49
N MET A 98 -9.24 3.74 -2.14
CA MET A 98 -10.16 3.90 -3.27
C MET A 98 -11.55 3.41 -2.95
N LEU A 99 -12.54 4.01 -3.60
CA LEU A 99 -13.93 3.60 -3.51
C LEU A 99 -14.27 2.57 -4.59
N LYS A 100 -15.03 1.55 -4.20
CA LYS A 100 -15.69 0.63 -5.13
C LYS A 100 -17.10 0.33 -4.68
N ARG A 101 -18.10 0.71 -5.48
CA ARG A 101 -19.53 0.53 -5.13
C ARG A 101 -19.85 0.98 -3.69
N ASN A 102 -19.38 2.18 -3.32
CA ASN A 102 -19.53 2.75 -1.98
C ASN A 102 -18.83 1.95 -0.85
N ARG A 103 -17.68 1.35 -1.15
CA ARG A 103 -16.80 0.71 -0.17
C ARG A 103 -15.40 1.28 -0.28
N ALA A 104 -14.91 1.89 0.78
CA ALA A 104 -13.51 2.30 0.89
C ALA A 104 -12.61 1.08 1.11
N SER A 105 -11.60 0.93 0.26
CA SER A 105 -10.63 -0.16 0.31
C SER A 105 -9.21 0.38 0.15
N LEU A 106 -8.27 -0.20 0.88
CA LEU A 106 -6.84 0.08 0.72
C LEU A 106 -6.36 -0.43 -0.64
N VAL A 107 -5.55 0.36 -1.32
CA VAL A 107 -4.87 0.00 -2.58
C VAL A 107 -3.37 0.22 -2.41
N ASP A 108 -2.58 -0.16 -3.41
CA ASP A 108 -1.14 0.06 -3.43
C ASP A 108 -0.39 -0.58 -2.24
N LEU A 109 -0.05 -1.86 -2.42
CA LEU A 109 0.71 -2.63 -1.45
C LEU A 109 2.20 -2.62 -1.75
N ASP A 110 2.70 -1.73 -2.60
CA ASP A 110 4.10 -1.73 -3.04
C ASP A 110 5.06 -1.39 -1.89
N ALA A 111 4.60 -0.60 -0.92
CA ALA A 111 5.32 -0.35 0.34
C ALA A 111 5.10 -1.43 1.42
N ALA A 112 4.16 -2.35 1.22
CA ALA A 112 3.74 -3.26 2.28
C ALA A 112 4.85 -4.23 2.73
N LEU A 113 4.96 -4.43 4.04
CA LEU A 113 5.83 -5.42 4.66
C LEU A 113 5.04 -6.71 4.86
N LEU A 114 5.45 -7.78 4.19
CA LEU A 114 4.88 -9.12 4.37
C LEU A 114 5.73 -9.94 5.35
N PRO A 115 5.19 -11.03 5.91
CA PRO A 115 5.93 -11.91 6.81
C PRO A 115 7.25 -12.41 6.20
N GLY A 116 8.35 -12.37 6.97
CA GLY A 116 9.66 -12.84 6.51
C GLY A 116 10.39 -11.91 5.53
N MET A 117 9.80 -10.79 5.10
CA MET A 117 10.53 -9.76 4.36
C MET A 117 11.42 -8.94 5.30
N ARG A 118 12.57 -8.48 4.79
CA ARG A 118 13.41 -7.52 5.52
C ARG A 118 12.66 -6.20 5.66
N ARG A 119 12.74 -5.59 6.84
CA ARG A 119 12.22 -4.23 7.04
C ARG A 119 13.02 -3.26 6.18
N HIS A 120 12.33 -2.38 5.47
CA HIS A 120 12.98 -1.29 4.77
C HIS A 120 13.72 -0.39 5.77
N THR A 121 15.00 -0.09 5.48
CA THR A 121 15.86 0.77 6.31
C THR A 121 15.74 2.25 5.93
N ALA A 122 15.19 2.54 4.75
CA ALA A 122 14.89 3.89 4.28
C ALA A 122 13.48 4.34 4.70
N VAL A 123 13.26 5.65 4.78
CA VAL A 123 11.93 6.24 5.06
C VAL A 123 11.02 5.98 3.87
N TRP A 124 9.94 5.23 4.10
CA TRP A 124 8.95 4.90 3.09
C TRP A 124 7.60 5.57 3.41
N GLY A 125 6.81 5.76 2.37
CA GLY A 125 5.47 6.34 2.43
C GLY A 125 5.41 7.85 2.18
N THR A 126 4.19 8.37 2.12
CA THR A 126 3.96 9.80 1.91
C THR A 126 4.45 10.62 3.12
N LEU A 127 5.33 11.60 2.90
CA LEU A 127 5.98 12.42 3.93
C LEU A 127 5.05 13.00 5.00
N ASN A 128 3.84 13.45 4.60
CA ASN A 128 2.85 14.01 5.51
C ASN A 128 2.13 12.98 6.41
N TYR A 129 2.30 11.69 6.11
CA TYR A 129 1.68 10.56 6.82
C TYR A 129 2.73 9.66 7.50
N THR A 130 4.02 9.99 7.37
CA THR A 130 5.12 9.23 7.97
C THR A 130 5.06 9.30 9.50
N ALA A 131 5.09 8.14 10.15
CA ALA A 131 5.13 8.04 11.60
C ALA A 131 6.38 8.75 12.19
N PRO A 132 6.28 9.38 13.37
CA PRO A 132 7.40 10.14 13.96
C PRO A 132 8.65 9.29 14.20
N ALA A 133 8.49 8.01 14.54
CA ALA A 133 9.61 7.08 14.74
C ALA A 133 10.43 6.81 13.47
N LEU A 134 9.85 7.00 12.28
CA LEU A 134 10.56 6.89 11.00
C LEU A 134 11.26 8.20 10.63
N ARG A 135 10.67 9.34 10.99
CA ARG A 135 11.20 10.68 10.71
C ARG A 135 12.51 10.97 11.48
N LEU A 136 12.68 10.39 12.67
CA LEU A 136 13.89 10.55 13.49
C LEU A 136 15.10 9.77 12.96
N ARG A 137 14.89 8.69 12.19
CA ARG A 137 15.98 7.84 11.66
C ARG A 137 16.68 8.40 10.42
N SER A 138 16.11 9.44 9.81
CA SER A 138 16.62 10.10 8.61
C SER A 138 17.49 11.33 8.89
N CYS A 139 17.73 11.67 10.17
CA CYS A 139 18.55 12.82 10.59
C CYS A 139 19.87 12.44 11.27
N GLU A 140 20.26 11.15 11.27
CA GLU A 140 21.56 10.68 11.74
C GLU A 140 22.43 10.19 10.57
#